data_AF-A0A3E0NFN6-F1
#
_entry.id   AF-A0A3E0NFN6-F1
#
_cell.length_a   1.000
_cell.length_b   1.000
_cell.length_c   1.000
_cell.angle_alpha   90.00
_cell.angle_beta   90.00
_cell.angle_gamma   90.00
#
_symmetry.space_group_name_H-M   'P 1'
#
loop_
_entity.id
_entity.type
_entity.pdbx_description
1 polymer ?
#
loop_
_entity_poly.entity_id
_entity_poly.type
_entity_poly.pdbx_seq_one_letter_code
_entity_poly.pdbx_strand_id
1 'polypeptide(L)'
;MSPTEPVLFVSHLPKTVTDPDFVSVPFPSDTRVVNLAGCEIGEESLVHIARSCVAVEVLDLSDTLVTDSDLRHLRELTSLRQLLLTGTKVGDGSVEHLVELKKLEVLHLVDTDVGDESIERLLRMPTLKKLYVFQTRAELEGSSRFKELLDDSRLARGNPYGVISP
;
A
#
# COMPACT_ATOMS: atom_id res chain seq x y z
N MET A 1 22.33 -23.04 14.82
CA MET A 1 21.22 -22.34 15.50
C MET A 1 20.89 -21.15 14.63
N SER A 2 19.88 -21.27 13.79
CA SER A 2 19.37 -20.17 12.98
C SER A 2 18.64 -19.20 13.92
N PRO A 3 18.97 -17.90 13.94
CA PRO A 3 18.05 -16.92 14.52
C PRO A 3 16.81 -16.94 13.62
N THR A 4 15.73 -17.53 14.13
CA THR A 4 14.38 -17.38 13.57
C THR A 4 14.07 -15.89 13.54
N GLU A 5 14.01 -15.36 12.33
CA GLU A 5 13.82 -13.95 11.99
C GLU A 5 12.59 -13.36 12.70
N PRO A 6 12.66 -12.13 13.24
CA PRO A 6 11.49 -11.42 13.72
C PRO A 6 10.70 -10.88 12.51
N VAL A 7 10.01 -11.76 11.81
CA VAL A 7 8.93 -11.33 10.91
C VAL A 7 7.77 -10.96 11.82
N LEU A 8 7.52 -9.65 12.00
CA LEU A 8 6.30 -9.20 12.65
C LEU A 8 5.13 -9.44 11.67
N PHE A 9 4.72 -10.71 11.54
CA PHE A 9 3.37 -11.05 11.08
C PHE A 9 2.43 -10.62 12.18
N VAL A 10 1.97 -9.40 12.08
CA VAL A 10 0.90 -8.89 12.91
C VAL A 10 -0.45 -9.41 12.38
N SER A 11 -0.53 -10.71 12.07
CA SER A 11 -1.76 -11.33 11.56
C SER A 11 -2.85 -11.48 12.64
N HIS A 12 -2.55 -11.06 13.88
CA HIS A 12 -3.40 -11.27 15.05
C HIS A 12 -3.52 -10.03 15.94
N LEU A 13 -3.08 -8.84 15.50
CA LEU A 13 -3.53 -7.66 16.24
C LEU A 13 -5.04 -7.56 16.07
N PRO A 14 -5.79 -7.35 17.16
CA PRO A 14 -7.21 -7.07 17.02
C PRO A 14 -7.35 -5.88 16.07
N LYS A 15 -8.45 -5.83 15.30
CA LYS A 15 -8.82 -4.69 14.43
C LYS A 15 -8.97 -3.35 15.18
N THR A 16 -8.56 -3.30 16.44
CA THR A 16 -8.63 -2.20 17.38
C THR A 16 -7.26 -1.60 17.69
N VAL A 17 -6.18 -2.05 17.05
CA VAL A 17 -4.87 -1.42 17.28
C VAL A 17 -4.87 -0.04 16.69
N THR A 18 -4.61 0.92 17.57
CA THR A 18 -4.57 2.34 17.25
C THR A 18 -3.13 2.82 17.11
N ASP A 19 -2.96 4.04 16.61
CA ASP A 19 -1.67 4.72 16.56
C ASP A 19 -0.89 4.66 17.90
N PRO A 20 -1.47 5.03 19.07
CA PRO A 20 -0.78 4.93 20.36
C PRO A 20 -0.28 3.51 20.72
N ASP A 21 -1.07 2.49 20.39
CA ASP A 21 -0.70 1.10 20.66
C ASP A 21 0.51 0.69 19.81
N PHE A 22 0.50 1.09 18.53
CA PHE A 22 1.52 0.73 17.56
C PHE A 22 2.84 1.48 17.76
N VAL A 23 2.80 2.77 18.07
CA VAL A 23 3.99 3.61 18.31
C VAL A 23 4.82 3.09 19.51
N SER A 24 4.16 2.39 20.43
CA SER A 24 4.81 1.76 21.59
C SER A 24 5.50 0.43 21.27
N VAL A 25 5.29 -0.12 20.07
CA VAL A 25 5.88 -1.41 19.66
C VAL A 25 7.36 -1.19 19.28
N PRO A 26 8.30 -1.94 19.88
CA PRO A 26 9.69 -1.91 19.48
C PRO A 26 9.88 -2.64 18.15
N PHE A 27 10.55 -1.99 17.19
CA PHE A 27 10.86 -2.59 15.89
C PHE A 27 12.31 -3.04 15.80
N PRO A 28 12.55 -4.32 15.48
CA PRO A 28 13.86 -4.77 15.03
C PRO A 28 14.30 -3.99 13.79
N SER A 29 15.56 -3.57 13.74
CA SER A 29 16.12 -2.82 12.60
C SER A 29 16.10 -3.61 11.28
N ASP A 30 15.96 -4.92 11.36
CA ASP A 30 15.87 -5.84 10.24
C ASP A 30 14.44 -6.16 9.79
N THR A 31 13.41 -5.52 10.37
CA THR A 31 12.01 -5.72 9.97
C THR A 31 11.82 -5.49 8.46
N ARG A 32 11.35 -6.52 7.75
CA ARG A 32 11.08 -6.49 6.29
C ARG A 32 9.61 -6.43 5.93
N VAL A 33 8.75 -6.94 6.79
CA VAL A 33 7.31 -7.06 6.54
C VAL A 33 6.58 -6.44 7.72
N VAL A 34 5.66 -5.53 7.43
CA VAL A 34 4.74 -4.93 8.40
C VAL A 34 3.34 -5.09 7.84
N ASN A 35 2.47 -5.77 8.60
CA ASN A 35 1.06 -5.89 8.27
C ASN A 35 0.25 -5.12 9.32
N LEU A 36 -0.60 -4.19 8.89
CA LEU A 36 -1.49 -3.43 9.74
C LEU A 36 -2.92 -3.42 9.19
N ALA A 37 -3.22 -4.40 8.33
CA ALA A 37 -4.50 -4.47 7.67
C ALA A 37 -5.66 -4.53 8.69
N GLY A 38 -6.65 -3.67 8.50
CA GLY A 38 -7.85 -3.56 9.34
C GLY A 38 -7.60 -2.97 10.73
N CYS A 39 -6.44 -2.38 11.00
CA CYS A 39 -6.17 -1.64 12.24
C CYS A 39 -6.59 -0.15 12.11
N GLU A 40 -6.85 0.51 13.25
CA GLU A 40 -7.17 1.94 13.30
C GLU A 40 -5.90 2.80 13.24
N ILE A 41 -5.17 2.67 12.13
CA ILE A 41 -3.85 3.28 11.91
C ILE A 41 -3.98 4.55 11.07
N GLY A 42 -3.28 5.61 11.49
CA GLY A 42 -3.20 6.90 10.83
C GLY A 42 -1.76 7.40 10.70
N GLU A 43 -1.60 8.73 10.73
CA GLU A 43 -0.32 9.39 10.49
C GLU A 43 0.77 8.99 11.50
N GLU A 44 0.43 8.84 12.78
CA GLU A 44 1.46 8.68 13.81
C GLU A 44 2.21 7.35 13.66
N SER A 45 1.51 6.27 13.33
CA SER A 45 2.15 4.99 13.03
C SER A 45 2.98 5.05 11.76
N LEU A 46 2.52 5.75 10.71
CA LEU A 46 3.29 5.94 9.48
C LEU A 46 4.61 6.68 9.75
N VAL A 47 4.57 7.72 10.60
CA VAL A 47 5.78 8.41 11.07
C VAL A 47 6.70 7.47 11.84
N HIS A 48 6.14 6.61 12.69
CA HIS A 48 6.91 5.62 13.44
C HIS A 48 7.57 4.58 12.53
N ILE A 49 6.84 4.03 11.55
CA ILE A 49 7.37 3.09 10.54
C ILE A 49 8.49 3.77 9.74
N ALA A 50 8.28 5.00 9.27
CA ALA A 50 9.27 5.76 8.51
C ALA A 50 10.59 5.97 9.27
N ARG A 51 10.53 6.12 10.60
CA ARG A 51 11.71 6.33 11.45
C ARG A 51 12.37 5.03 11.92
N SER A 52 11.58 4.01 12.21
CA SER A 52 12.05 2.79 12.90
C SER A 52 12.24 1.60 11.97
N CYS A 53 11.60 1.60 10.81
CA CYS A 53 11.49 0.42 9.93
C CYS A 53 11.99 0.70 8.50
N VAL A 54 13.14 1.37 8.35
CA VAL A 54 13.69 1.80 7.05
C VAL A 54 14.01 0.65 6.08
N ALA A 55 14.10 -0.58 6.59
CA ALA A 55 14.37 -1.78 5.81
C ALA A 55 13.10 -2.51 5.33
N VAL A 56 11.91 -1.99 5.62
CA VAL A 56 10.65 -2.61 5.21
C VAL A 56 10.55 -2.71 3.68
N GLU A 57 10.22 -3.91 3.22
CA GLU A 57 10.01 -4.27 1.83
C GLU A 57 8.53 -4.50 1.50
N VAL A 58 7.73 -4.93 2.49
CA VAL A 58 6.30 -5.17 2.35
C VAL A 58 5.56 -4.43 3.46
N LEU A 59 4.65 -3.54 3.09
CA LEU A 59 3.78 -2.80 4.00
C LEU A 59 2.33 -2.98 3.58
N ASP A 60 1.53 -3.56 4.47
CA ASP A 60 0.09 -3.70 4.27
C ASP A 60 -0.66 -2.75 5.21
N LEU A 61 -1.37 -1.78 4.63
CA LEU A 61 -2.20 -0.78 5.29
C LEU A 61 -3.66 -0.91 4.84
N SER A 62 -4.06 -2.06 4.30
CA SER A 62 -5.42 -2.27 3.81
C SER A 62 -6.46 -2.04 4.92
N ASP A 63 -7.60 -1.43 4.60
CA ASP A 63 -8.69 -1.15 5.54
C ASP A 63 -8.24 -0.34 6.78
N THR A 64 -7.22 0.52 6.65
CA THR A 64 -6.80 1.47 7.69
C THR A 64 -7.35 2.88 7.43
N LEU A 65 -7.08 3.82 8.34
CA LEU A 65 -7.57 5.20 8.26
C LEU A 65 -6.68 6.12 7.43
N VAL A 66 -5.62 5.59 6.81
CA VAL A 66 -4.63 6.36 6.07
C VAL A 66 -5.23 7.12 4.90
N THR A 67 -4.75 8.35 4.72
CA THR A 67 -5.17 9.32 3.70
C THR A 67 -3.99 9.72 2.81
N ASP A 68 -4.27 10.48 1.75
CA ASP A 68 -3.24 11.03 0.86
C ASP A 68 -2.11 11.72 1.62
N SER A 69 -2.44 12.58 2.59
CA SER A 69 -1.44 13.34 3.34
C SER A 69 -0.52 12.49 4.20
N ASP A 70 -0.98 11.33 4.65
CA ASP A 70 -0.20 10.47 5.55
C ASP A 70 0.89 9.72 4.77
N LEU A 71 0.67 9.45 3.48
CA LEU A 71 1.62 8.74 2.62
C LEU A 71 2.90 9.52 2.35
N ARG A 72 2.95 10.83 2.65
CA ARG A 72 4.17 11.65 2.54
C ARG A 72 5.34 11.09 3.34
N HIS A 73 5.06 10.34 4.41
CA HIS A 73 6.07 9.72 5.27
C HIS A 73 6.68 8.45 4.65
N LEU A 74 6.00 7.83 3.69
CA LEU A 74 6.48 6.61 3.04
C LEU A 74 7.73 6.82 2.18
N ARG A 75 8.04 8.05 1.77
CA ARG A 75 9.23 8.37 0.97
C ARG A 75 10.54 7.94 1.63
N GLU A 76 10.56 7.84 2.95
CA GLU A 76 11.72 7.39 3.74
C GLU A 76 11.92 5.87 3.63
N LEU A 77 10.89 5.10 3.25
CA LEU A 77 10.92 3.65 3.08
C LEU A 77 11.54 3.25 1.72
N THR A 78 12.80 3.60 1.53
CA THR A 78 13.55 3.39 0.27
C THR A 78 13.79 1.92 -0.09
N SER A 79 13.42 0.98 0.79
CA SER A 79 13.44 -0.46 0.54
C SER A 79 12.09 -1.03 0.12
N LEU A 80 11.02 -0.24 0.18
CA LEU A 80 9.65 -0.70 -0.04
C LEU A 80 9.45 -1.21 -1.46
N ARG A 81 8.96 -2.45 -1.58
CA ARG A 81 8.72 -3.18 -2.83
C ARG A 81 7.24 -3.49 -3.04
N GLN A 82 6.50 -3.71 -1.97
CA GLN A 82 5.07 -4.00 -2.02
C GLN A 82 4.33 -3.11 -1.03
N LEU A 83 3.31 -2.42 -1.53
CA LEU A 83 2.44 -1.56 -0.73
C LEU A 83 0.99 -1.92 -1.00
N LEU A 84 0.25 -2.27 0.05
CA LEU A 84 -1.17 -2.57 -0.04
C LEU A 84 -1.96 -1.47 0.67
N LEU A 85 -2.86 -0.83 -0.09
CA LEU A 85 -3.71 0.29 0.35
C LEU A 85 -5.20 0.00 0.07
N THR A 86 -5.58 -1.28 -0.01
CA THR A 86 -6.96 -1.66 -0.32
C THR A 86 -7.93 -1.04 0.69
N GLY A 87 -9.05 -0.45 0.26
CA GLY A 87 -10.07 0.06 1.18
C GLY A 87 -9.64 1.26 2.04
N THR A 88 -8.54 1.93 1.68
CA THR A 88 -8.08 3.14 2.36
C THR A 88 -8.68 4.41 1.75
N LYS A 89 -8.53 5.56 2.41
CA LYS A 89 -9.08 6.85 1.96
C LYS A 89 -8.14 7.59 1.02
N VAL A 90 -7.34 6.86 0.26
CA VAL A 90 -6.39 7.45 -0.71
C VAL A 90 -7.11 7.77 -2.02
N GLY A 91 -6.73 8.88 -2.63
CA GLY A 91 -7.22 9.38 -3.90
C GLY A 91 -6.08 9.93 -4.74
N ASP A 92 -6.39 10.83 -5.68
CA ASP A 92 -5.38 11.36 -6.62
C ASP A 92 -4.22 12.11 -5.96
N GLY A 93 -4.42 12.65 -4.75
CA GLY A 93 -3.38 13.32 -3.98
C GLY A 93 -2.25 12.37 -3.56
N SER A 94 -2.55 11.09 -3.30
CA SER A 94 -1.55 10.08 -2.91
C SER A 94 -0.42 9.90 -3.92
N VAL A 95 -0.72 10.11 -5.21
CA VAL A 95 0.18 9.77 -6.31
C VAL A 95 1.47 10.58 -6.24
N GLU A 96 1.43 11.82 -5.75
CA GLU A 96 2.64 12.64 -5.63
C GLU A 96 3.67 12.01 -4.68
N HIS A 97 3.22 11.26 -3.67
CA HIS A 97 4.07 10.53 -2.73
C HIS A 97 4.43 9.14 -3.25
N LEU A 98 3.48 8.43 -3.85
CA LEU A 98 3.69 7.05 -4.33
C LEU A 98 4.77 6.97 -5.42
N VAL A 99 4.86 7.97 -6.31
CA VAL A 99 5.89 8.01 -7.37
C VAL A 99 7.30 8.27 -6.84
N GLU A 100 7.46 8.66 -5.57
CA GLU A 100 8.76 8.81 -4.92
C GLU A 100 9.36 7.46 -4.51
N LEU A 101 8.54 6.40 -4.40
CA LEU A 101 8.96 5.06 -4.00
C LEU A 101 9.70 4.32 -5.13
N LYS A 102 11.00 4.63 -5.30
CA LYS A 102 11.82 4.20 -6.45
C LYS A 102 12.09 2.69 -6.55
N LYS A 103 11.67 1.88 -5.58
CA LYS A 103 11.78 0.42 -5.62
C LYS A 103 10.43 -0.29 -5.61
N LEU A 104 9.32 0.45 -5.63
CA LEU A 104 8.00 -0.13 -5.55
C LEU A 104 7.73 -0.96 -6.83
N GLU A 105 7.37 -2.22 -6.63
CA GLU A 105 7.10 -3.19 -7.69
C GLU A 105 5.62 -3.61 -7.72
N VAL A 106 4.97 -3.66 -6.56
CA VAL A 106 3.58 -4.07 -6.41
C VAL A 106 2.81 -3.02 -5.62
N LEU A 107 1.70 -2.55 -6.19
CA LEU A 107 0.82 -1.58 -5.56
C LEU A 107 -0.64 -2.03 -5.66
N HIS A 108 -1.32 -2.09 -4.51
CA HIS A 108 -2.76 -2.33 -4.45
C HIS A 108 -3.48 -1.05 -4.07
N LEU A 109 -4.33 -0.55 -4.97
CA LEU A 109 -5.22 0.59 -4.80
C LEU A 109 -6.69 0.16 -4.96
N VAL A 110 -6.99 -1.11 -4.70
CA VAL A 110 -8.35 -1.64 -4.82
C VAL A 110 -9.28 -0.92 -3.84
N ASP A 111 -10.49 -0.55 -4.28
CA ASP A 111 -11.47 0.16 -3.44
C ASP A 111 -10.91 1.48 -2.85
N THR A 112 -10.35 2.32 -3.73
CA THR A 112 -9.81 3.65 -3.40
C THR A 112 -10.29 4.70 -4.42
N ASP A 113 -10.11 5.99 -4.17
CA ASP A 113 -10.68 7.08 -5.00
C ASP A 113 -9.75 7.58 -6.13
N VAL A 114 -8.78 6.74 -6.55
CA VAL A 114 -7.84 7.09 -7.62
C VAL A 114 -8.50 7.07 -8.99
N GLY A 115 -8.23 8.11 -9.79
CA GLY A 115 -8.74 8.27 -11.16
C GLY A 115 -7.73 7.88 -12.24
N ASP A 116 -8.15 8.00 -13.50
CA ASP A 116 -7.36 7.56 -14.66
C ASP A 116 -5.99 8.23 -14.75
N GLU A 117 -5.93 9.55 -14.50
CA GLU A 117 -4.70 10.33 -14.59
C GLU A 117 -3.66 9.86 -13.58
N SER A 118 -4.12 9.49 -12.40
CA SER A 118 -3.32 8.91 -11.33
C SER A 118 -2.76 7.55 -11.75
N ILE A 119 -3.59 6.68 -12.31
CA ILE A 119 -3.16 5.37 -12.83
C ILE A 119 -2.10 5.53 -13.92
N GLU A 120 -2.27 6.46 -14.86
CA GLU A 120 -1.25 6.73 -15.87
C GLU A 120 0.08 7.16 -15.28
N ARG A 121 0.06 8.05 -14.29
CA ARG A 121 1.27 8.51 -13.61
C ARG A 121 1.97 7.36 -12.90
N LEU A 122 1.21 6.48 -12.24
CA LEU A 122 1.74 5.28 -11.59
C LEU A 122 2.33 4.30 -12.61
N LEU A 123 1.69 4.12 -13.78
CA LEU A 123 2.22 3.30 -14.86
C LEU A 123 3.50 3.90 -15.48
N ARG A 124 3.83 5.18 -15.29
CA ARG A 124 5.14 5.72 -15.70
C ARG A 124 6.27 5.35 -14.74
N MET A 125 5.98 4.75 -13.59
CA MET A 125 7.01 4.28 -12.67
C MET A 125 7.77 3.11 -13.32
N PRO A 126 9.11 3.21 -13.48
CA PRO A 126 9.89 2.21 -14.21
C PRO A 126 10.04 0.89 -13.44
N THR A 127 9.83 0.91 -12.13
CA THR A 127 9.96 -0.28 -11.26
C THR A 127 8.65 -1.01 -11.03
N LEU A 128 7.51 -0.35 -11.28
CA LEU A 128 6.21 -0.93 -11.01
C LEU A 128 5.96 -2.08 -11.98
N LYS A 129 5.66 -3.27 -11.44
CA LYS A 129 5.41 -4.52 -12.18
C LYS A 129 3.95 -4.93 -12.11
N LYS A 130 3.27 -4.60 -11.02
CA LYS A 130 1.86 -4.93 -10.79
C LYS A 130 1.14 -3.77 -10.13
N LEU A 131 0.00 -3.42 -10.70
CA LEU A 131 -0.89 -2.37 -10.23
C LEU A 131 -2.33 -2.91 -10.20
N TYR A 132 -2.92 -2.98 -9.01
CA TYR A 132 -4.30 -3.45 -8.80
C TYR A 132 -5.20 -2.25 -8.50
N VAL A 133 -6.21 -2.02 -9.33
CA VAL A 133 -7.07 -0.81 -9.29
C VAL A 133 -8.56 -1.15 -9.39
N PHE A 134 -8.93 -2.37 -9.01
CA PHE A 134 -10.32 -2.80 -9.00
C PHE A 134 -11.16 -1.93 -8.06
N GLN A 135 -12.38 -1.58 -8.44
CA GLN A 135 -13.26 -0.69 -7.68
C GLN A 135 -12.66 0.69 -7.37
N THR A 136 -11.79 1.18 -8.26
CA THR A 136 -11.36 2.59 -8.19
C THR A 136 -12.30 3.48 -8.98
N ARG A 137 -12.22 4.80 -8.75
CA ARG A 137 -12.97 5.77 -9.55
C ARG A 137 -12.66 5.66 -11.05
N ALA A 138 -11.43 5.30 -11.41
CA ALA A 138 -11.03 5.02 -12.78
C ALA A 138 -11.88 3.92 -13.48
N GLU A 139 -12.26 2.87 -12.75
CA GLU A 139 -13.11 1.80 -13.27
C GLU A 139 -14.58 2.24 -13.39
N LEU A 140 -15.04 3.10 -12.48
CA LEU A 140 -16.41 3.61 -12.45
C LEU A 140 -16.69 4.65 -13.53
N GLU A 141 -15.69 5.44 -13.92
CA GLU A 141 -15.86 6.52 -14.89
C GLU A 141 -16.01 6.01 -16.34
N GLY A 142 -15.76 4.71 -16.60
CA GLY A 142 -16.00 4.09 -17.91
C GLY A 142 -15.25 4.78 -19.06
N SER A 143 -14.20 5.53 -18.75
CA SER A 143 -13.54 6.45 -19.67
C SER A 143 -12.84 5.68 -20.79
N SER A 144 -12.80 6.25 -21.99
CA SER A 144 -12.02 5.69 -23.10
C SER A 144 -10.54 5.56 -22.74
N ARG A 145 -10.04 6.48 -21.91
CA ARG A 145 -8.66 6.52 -21.47
C ARG A 145 -8.31 5.33 -20.57
N PHE A 146 -9.15 5.01 -19.59
CA PHE A 146 -8.97 3.79 -18.78
C PHE A 146 -8.97 2.53 -19.65
N LYS A 147 -9.86 2.46 -20.65
CA LYS A 147 -9.90 1.35 -21.61
C LYS A 147 -8.60 1.22 -22.40
N GLU A 148 -7.96 2.32 -22.78
CA GLU A 148 -6.65 2.31 -23.44
C GLU A 148 -5.54 1.79 -22.50
N LEU A 149 -5.64 2.04 -21.19
CA LEU A 149 -4.68 1.53 -20.20
C LEU A 149 -4.81 0.03 -19.94
N LEU A 150 -5.93 -0.61 -20.31
CA LEU A 150 -6.16 -2.04 -20.09
C LEU A 150 -5.20 -2.95 -20.87
N ASP A 151 -4.51 -2.42 -21.88
CA ASP A 151 -3.49 -3.15 -22.64
C ASP A 151 -2.14 -3.22 -21.89
N ASP A 152 -1.95 -2.44 -20.81
CA ASP A 152 -0.73 -2.52 -20.00
C ASP A 152 -0.69 -3.80 -19.18
N SER A 153 0.31 -4.64 -19.44
CA SER A 153 0.50 -5.93 -18.76
C SER A 153 0.65 -5.86 -17.24
N ARG A 154 0.99 -4.68 -16.69
CA ARG A 154 1.13 -4.46 -15.24
C ARG A 154 -0.21 -4.22 -14.56
N LEU A 155 -1.21 -3.78 -15.31
CA LEU A 155 -2.52 -3.45 -14.78
C LEU A 155 -3.35 -4.72 -14.56
N ALA A 156 -3.69 -5.00 -13.30
CA ALA A 156 -4.47 -6.16 -12.91
C ALA A 156 -5.97 -5.86 -12.90
N ARG A 157 -6.74 -6.74 -13.55
CA ARG A 157 -8.12 -6.53 -14.02
C ARG A 157 -9.20 -7.25 -13.20
N GLY A 158 -8.83 -7.92 -12.11
CA GLY A 158 -9.75 -8.73 -11.33
C GLY A 158 -9.51 -8.57 -9.84
N ASN A 159 -10.52 -8.94 -9.05
CA ASN A 159 -10.40 -9.00 -7.60
C ASN A 159 -9.14 -9.81 -7.24
N PRO A 160 -8.10 -9.19 -6.63
CA PRO A 160 -6.87 -9.91 -6.27
C PRO A 160 -7.11 -10.97 -5.21
N TYR A 161 -8.24 -10.90 -4.50
CA TYR A 161 -8.69 -11.84 -3.48
C TYR A 161 -9.70 -12.86 -4.01
N GLY A 162 -9.71 -13.12 -5.32
CA GLY A 162 -10.60 -14.08 -5.97
C GLY A 162 -10.86 -15.30 -5.09
N VAL A 163 -12.04 -15.33 -4.46
CA VAL A 163 -12.52 -16.48 -3.73
C VAL A 163 -12.55 -17.61 -4.75
N ILE A 164 -11.83 -18.70 -4.51
CA ILE A 164 -12.25 -19.98 -5.07
C ILE A 164 -13.58 -20.26 -4.36
N SER A 165 -14.68 -19.75 -4.92
CA SER A 165 -15.99 -20.26 -4.56
C SER A 165 -15.98 -21.75 -4.91
N PRO A 166 -16.40 -22.67 -4.02
CA PRO A 166 -16.64 -24.04 -4.41
C PRO A 166 -17.71 -24.14 -5.51
#